data_AF-A0A9D7FEQ9-F1
#
_entry.id   AF-A0A9D7FEQ9-F1
#
_cell.length_a   1.000
_cell.length_b   1.000
_cell.length_c   1.000
_cell.angle_alpha   90.00
_cell.angle_beta   90.00
_cell.angle_gamma   90.00
#
_symmetry.space_group_name_H-M   'P 1'
#
loop_
_entity.id
_entity.type
_entity.pdbx_description
1 polymer ?
#
loop_
_entity_poly.entity_id
_entity_poly.type
_entity_poly.pdbx_seq_one_letter_code
_entity_poly.pdbx_strand_id
1 'polypeptide(L)'
;MSFYPILTFEENKLSPSLGYLFKRQWVDPFESVVSILWKFARLNRLPGHRVVTHVARGQIDPYEGYAATAAELDIRLTAASLGLTQKTIRLSMQRPELRRDWCSQLRFCPHCMSRGYHSVVHQFDGVGYCPVHGCCLQTRCRSCGSTSEYLIKASVLDATFKCPNCRRSYGNSPPSFVHRIPMLPRDRAAIVRTFIY
;
A
#
# COMPACT_ATOMS: atom_id res chain seq x y z
N MET A 1 3.01 -41.04 23.48
CA MET A 1 2.64 -39.64 23.80
C MET A 1 3.44 -38.73 22.88
N SER A 2 2.79 -38.21 21.84
CA SER A 2 3.44 -37.30 20.88
C SER A 2 3.40 -35.88 21.44
N PHE A 3 4.56 -35.34 21.78
CA PHE A 3 4.72 -33.93 22.12
C PHE A 3 4.50 -33.11 20.84
N TYR A 4 3.36 -32.43 20.74
CA TYR A 4 3.20 -31.35 19.78
C TYR A 4 3.86 -30.11 20.39
N PRO A 5 4.95 -29.58 19.81
CA PRO A 5 5.53 -28.35 20.30
C PRO A 5 4.48 -27.24 20.18
N ILE A 6 4.20 -26.57 21.29
CA ILE A 6 3.46 -25.31 21.28
C ILE A 6 4.34 -24.35 20.47
N LEU A 7 3.94 -24.07 19.22
CA LEU A 7 4.52 -23.00 18.45
C LEU A 7 4.22 -21.71 19.22
N THR A 8 5.20 -21.23 19.98
CA THR A 8 5.15 -19.86 20.51
C THR A 8 5.11 -18.94 19.30
N PHE A 9 3.91 -18.43 19.01
CA PHE A 9 3.72 -17.44 17.97
C PHE A 9 4.53 -16.21 18.39
N GLU A 10 5.66 -15.97 17.75
CA GLU A 10 6.33 -14.68 17.91
C GLU A 10 5.49 -13.64 17.20
N GLU A 11 4.47 -13.11 17.89
CA GLU A 11 3.49 -12.15 17.36
C GLU A 11 4.14 -10.87 16.81
N ASN A 12 5.40 -10.60 17.19
CA ASN A 12 6.20 -9.48 16.71
C ASN A 12 6.74 -9.69 15.28
N LYS A 13 6.72 -10.93 14.77
CA LYS A 13 7.19 -11.26 13.41
C LYS A 13 5.99 -11.52 12.51
N LEU A 14 5.79 -10.63 11.53
CA LEU A 14 4.75 -10.80 10.51
C LEU A 14 5.33 -11.52 9.28
N SER A 15 5.62 -12.82 9.39
CA SER A 15 6.19 -13.60 8.28
C SER A 15 5.25 -14.69 7.73
N PRO A 16 5.39 -15.10 6.46
CA PRO A 16 4.57 -16.18 5.90
C PRO A 16 4.70 -17.51 6.62
N SER A 17 5.86 -17.78 7.24
CA SER A 17 6.09 -18.98 8.06
C SER A 17 5.23 -19.04 9.32
N LEU A 18 4.68 -17.90 9.76
CA LEU A 18 3.77 -17.77 10.90
C LEU A 18 2.31 -17.73 10.44
N GLY A 19 1.98 -18.28 9.26
CA GLY A 19 0.61 -18.40 8.78
C GLY A 19 0.02 -17.12 8.17
N TYR A 20 0.78 -16.03 8.08
CA TYR A 20 0.35 -14.84 7.36
C TYR A 20 0.38 -15.08 5.83
N LEU A 21 -0.72 -14.77 5.17
CA LEU A 21 -0.93 -14.99 3.74
C LEU A 21 -0.70 -13.71 2.95
N PHE A 22 0.26 -13.75 2.03
CA PHE A 22 0.39 -12.74 0.98
C PHE A 22 0.87 -13.38 -0.32
N LYS A 23 0.04 -13.34 -1.37
CA LYS A 23 0.40 -13.91 -2.67
C LYS A 23 1.00 -12.82 -3.56
N ARG A 24 2.19 -13.07 -4.13
CA ARG A 24 2.87 -12.14 -5.07
C ARG A 24 1.96 -11.64 -6.18
N GLN A 25 1.10 -12.52 -6.70
CA GLN A 25 0.12 -12.22 -7.76
C GLN A 25 -0.94 -11.18 -7.38
N TRP A 26 -1.03 -10.79 -6.10
CA TRP A 26 -1.91 -9.72 -5.64
C TRP A 26 -1.35 -8.32 -5.89
N VAL A 27 -0.07 -8.20 -6.22
CA VAL A 27 0.61 -6.93 -6.51
C VAL A 27 0.57 -6.65 -8.01
N ASP A 28 -0.05 -5.53 -8.39
CA ASP A 28 0.01 -5.04 -9.77
C ASP A 28 1.29 -4.19 -10.00
N PRO A 29 1.70 -3.95 -11.26
CA PRO A 29 2.87 -3.12 -11.54
C PRO A 29 2.79 -1.74 -10.88
N PHE A 30 3.92 -1.32 -10.30
CA PHE A 30 4.07 -0.02 -9.62
C PHE A 30 2.98 0.28 -8.61
N GLU A 31 2.40 -0.76 -8.01
CA GLU A 31 1.53 -0.60 -6.87
C GLU A 31 2.32 0.02 -5.72
N SER A 32 1.74 1.05 -5.09
CA SER A 32 2.35 1.73 -3.96
C SER A 32 2.49 0.84 -2.73
N VAL A 33 3.47 1.14 -1.88
CA VAL A 33 3.70 0.38 -0.64
C VAL A 33 2.50 0.48 0.28
N VAL A 34 1.83 1.64 0.34
CA VAL A 34 0.60 1.82 1.13
C VAL A 34 -0.50 0.85 0.67
N SER A 35 -0.70 0.70 -0.65
CA SER A 35 -1.68 -0.23 -1.22
C SER A 35 -1.33 -1.70 -0.96
N ILE A 36 -0.05 -2.04 -1.05
CA ILE A 36 0.45 -3.39 -0.75
C ILE A 36 0.23 -3.72 0.74
N LEU A 37 0.58 -2.80 1.64
CA LEU A 37 0.39 -2.96 3.08
C LEU A 37 -1.09 -2.99 3.48
N TRP A 38 -1.95 -2.22 2.80
CA TRP A 38 -3.40 -2.33 2.96
C TRP A 38 -3.91 -3.73 2.67
N LYS A 39 -3.49 -4.33 1.57
CA LYS A 39 -3.85 -5.72 1.22
C LYS A 39 -3.34 -6.68 2.28
N PHE A 40 -2.08 -6.51 2.70
CA PHE A 40 -1.47 -7.38 3.71
C PHE A 40 -2.24 -7.33 5.03
N ALA A 41 -2.49 -6.11 5.55
CA ALA A 41 -3.20 -5.91 6.79
C ALA A 41 -4.61 -6.52 6.73
N ARG A 42 -5.37 -6.20 5.67
CA ARG A 42 -6.75 -6.66 5.52
C ARG A 42 -6.88 -8.17 5.36
N LEU A 43 -6.04 -8.78 4.53
CA LEU A 43 -6.14 -10.21 4.22
C LEU A 43 -5.67 -11.10 5.38
N ASN A 44 -4.88 -10.53 6.30
CA ASN A 44 -4.42 -11.19 7.52
C ASN A 44 -5.14 -10.72 8.79
N ARG A 45 -6.14 -9.83 8.67
CA ARG A 45 -6.84 -9.21 9.80
C ARG A 45 -5.89 -8.59 10.83
N LEU A 46 -4.80 -8.01 10.36
CA LEU A 46 -3.80 -7.38 11.21
C LEU A 46 -4.20 -5.95 11.55
N PRO A 47 -4.04 -5.52 12.82
CA PRO A 47 -4.21 -4.13 13.18
C PRO A 47 -3.06 -3.30 12.58
N GLY A 48 -3.40 -2.12 12.07
CA GLY A 48 -2.47 -1.25 11.34
C GLY A 48 -1.20 -0.94 12.12
N HIS A 49 -1.31 -0.64 13.41
CA HIS A 49 -0.16 -0.30 14.25
C HIS A 49 0.92 -1.40 14.29
N ARG A 50 0.53 -2.68 14.23
CA ARG A 50 1.49 -3.80 14.18
C ARG A 50 2.23 -3.82 12.86
N VAL A 51 1.51 -3.60 11.76
CA VAL A 51 2.11 -3.55 10.42
C VAL A 51 3.08 -2.38 10.30
N VAL A 52 2.69 -1.18 10.76
CA VAL A 52 3.55 0.02 10.75
C VAL A 52 4.82 -0.21 11.55
N THR A 53 4.71 -0.71 12.79
CA THR A 53 5.88 -0.98 13.64
C THR A 53 6.78 -2.05 13.03
N HIS A 54 6.19 -3.11 12.47
CA HIS A 54 6.94 -4.23 11.92
C HIS A 54 7.74 -3.86 10.65
N VAL A 55 7.22 -2.97 9.80
CA VAL A 55 7.89 -2.59 8.54
C VAL A 55 8.75 -1.33 8.67
N ALA A 56 8.82 -0.74 9.85
CA ALA A 56 9.68 0.40 10.14
C ALA A 56 11.15 -0.03 10.27
N ARG A 57 12.07 0.86 9.87
CA ARG A 57 13.52 0.63 10.00
C ARG A 57 14.03 0.84 11.43
N GLY A 58 13.31 1.61 12.23
CA GLY A 58 13.64 1.94 13.60
C GLY A 58 12.40 2.04 14.47
N GLN A 59 12.59 2.44 15.72
CA GLN A 59 11.48 2.69 16.64
C GLN A 59 10.69 3.93 16.17
N ILE A 60 9.38 3.77 16.05
CA ILE A 60 8.45 4.80 15.60
C ILE A 60 7.21 4.81 16.50
N ASP A 61 6.47 5.91 16.49
CA ASP A 61 5.07 5.90 16.93
C ASP A 61 4.20 5.50 15.73
N PRO A 62 3.47 4.36 15.78
CA PRO A 62 2.67 3.90 14.65
C PRO A 62 1.46 4.80 14.33
N TYR A 63 1.05 5.69 15.24
CA TYR A 63 -0.08 6.60 15.04
C TYR A 63 0.33 7.89 14.33
N GLU A 64 1.54 8.39 14.60
CA GLU A 64 2.19 9.45 13.82
C GLU A 64 2.59 8.93 12.44
N GLY A 65 3.18 7.72 12.40
CA GLY A 65 3.64 7.07 11.18
C GLY A 65 4.85 7.75 10.54
N TYR A 66 5.12 7.38 9.29
CA TYR A 66 6.32 7.84 8.57
C TYR A 66 6.11 7.80 7.05
N ALA A 67 6.97 8.49 6.30
CA ALA A 67 6.88 8.56 4.85
C ALA A 67 7.32 7.25 4.19
N ALA A 68 6.77 6.96 3.02
CA ALA A 68 7.09 5.77 2.24
C ALA A 68 8.45 5.91 1.52
N THR A 69 9.54 5.96 2.29
CA THR A 69 10.91 6.17 1.80
C THR A 69 11.85 5.05 2.24
N ALA A 70 13.00 4.92 1.57
CA ALA A 70 14.04 3.97 1.98
C ALA A 70 14.74 4.34 3.30
N ALA A 71 14.59 5.58 3.78
CA ALA A 71 15.14 6.01 5.06
C ALA A 71 14.34 5.42 6.23
N GLU A 72 13.01 5.36 6.10
CA GLU A 72 12.11 5.03 7.20
C GLU A 72 11.55 3.60 7.12
N LEU A 73 11.43 3.01 5.93
CA LEU A 73 10.93 1.64 5.74
C LEU A 73 12.06 0.60 5.67
N ASP A 74 11.94 -0.50 6.43
CA ASP A 74 12.84 -1.65 6.28
C ASP A 74 12.47 -2.46 5.03
N ILE A 75 13.18 -2.18 3.93
CA ILE A 75 12.96 -2.83 2.63
C ILE A 75 13.18 -4.34 2.70
N ARG A 76 14.17 -4.81 3.47
CA ARG A 76 14.53 -6.23 3.53
C ARG A 76 13.47 -7.00 4.28
N LEU A 77 13.10 -6.53 5.46
CA LEU A 77 12.07 -7.13 6.29
C LEU A 77 10.72 -7.09 5.58
N THR A 78 10.32 -5.94 5.05
CA THR A 78 9.05 -5.80 4.31
C THR A 78 8.96 -6.75 3.13
N ALA A 79 10.05 -6.90 2.35
CA ALA A 79 10.09 -7.84 1.24
C ALA A 79 9.95 -9.29 1.72
N ALA A 80 10.62 -9.67 2.81
CA ALA A 80 10.52 -11.02 3.38
C ALA A 80 9.11 -11.32 3.90
N SER A 81 8.51 -10.39 4.65
CA SER A 81 7.17 -10.49 5.25
C SER A 81 6.07 -10.64 4.21
N LEU A 82 6.22 -9.98 3.05
CA LEU A 82 5.27 -10.06 1.94
C LEU A 82 5.63 -11.16 0.93
N GLY A 83 6.76 -11.83 1.13
CA GLY A 83 7.34 -12.74 0.15
C GLY A 83 7.62 -12.06 -1.20
N LEU A 84 7.88 -10.76 -1.26
CA LEU A 84 8.19 -10.01 -2.49
C LEU A 84 9.71 -9.84 -2.68
N THR A 85 10.13 -9.30 -3.83
CA THR A 85 11.53 -8.90 -4.02
C THR A 85 11.77 -7.50 -3.46
N GLN A 86 12.97 -7.22 -2.96
CA GLN A 86 13.34 -5.85 -2.54
C GLN A 86 13.20 -4.84 -3.68
N LYS A 87 13.40 -5.26 -4.94
CA LYS A 87 13.17 -4.42 -6.13
C LYS A 87 11.70 -3.98 -6.22
N THR A 88 10.76 -4.89 -5.95
CA THR A 88 9.32 -4.58 -5.94
C THR A 88 9.00 -3.52 -4.87
N ILE A 89 9.56 -3.67 -3.67
CA ILE A 89 9.38 -2.71 -2.58
C ILE A 89 10.00 -1.34 -2.92
N ARG A 90 11.20 -1.31 -3.51
CA ARG A 90 11.81 -0.04 -3.94
C ARG A 90 10.99 0.69 -5.00
N LEU A 91 10.34 -0.04 -5.91
CA LEU A 91 9.48 0.54 -6.96
C LEU A 91 8.12 1.00 -6.44
N SER A 92 7.73 0.64 -5.22
CA SER A 92 6.44 1.00 -4.62
C SER A 92 6.50 2.25 -3.72
N MET A 93 7.65 2.88 -3.63
CA MET A 93 7.96 3.95 -2.67
C MET A 93 8.41 5.25 -3.35
N GLN A 94 8.50 6.33 -2.58
CA GLN A 94 9.15 7.56 -3.02
C GLN A 94 10.64 7.27 -3.26
N ARG A 95 11.15 7.80 -4.37
CA ARG A 95 12.54 7.65 -4.79
C ARG A 95 13.17 9.02 -5.04
N PRO A 96 13.87 9.58 -4.05
CA PRO A 96 14.52 10.89 -4.18
C PRO A 96 15.44 10.98 -5.40
N GLU A 97 16.07 9.87 -5.80
CA GLU A 97 16.95 9.81 -6.98
C GLU A 97 16.24 10.16 -8.30
N LEU A 98 14.92 10.02 -8.38
CA LEU A 98 14.14 10.32 -9.59
C LEU A 98 13.89 11.83 -9.77
N ARG A 99 14.26 12.69 -8.81
CA ARG A 99 14.05 14.15 -8.83
C ARG A 99 12.63 14.56 -9.22
N ARG A 100 11.64 13.78 -8.80
CA ARG A 100 10.22 14.07 -8.98
C ARG A 100 9.66 14.60 -7.67
N ASP A 101 8.98 15.73 -7.78
CA ASP A 101 8.21 16.27 -6.66
C ASP A 101 7.10 15.29 -6.27
N TRP A 102 6.88 15.19 -4.97
CA TRP A 102 6.08 14.15 -4.35
C TRP A 102 5.00 14.75 -3.47
N CYS A 103 3.74 14.40 -3.71
CA CYS A 103 2.64 14.94 -2.93
C CYS A 103 2.59 14.31 -1.54
N SER A 104 2.60 15.14 -0.51
CA SER A 104 2.43 14.72 0.88
C SER A 104 1.01 14.23 1.20
N GLN A 105 0.02 14.54 0.37
CA GLN A 105 -1.35 14.07 0.51
C GLN A 105 -1.58 12.84 -0.39
N LEU A 106 -2.43 11.91 0.06
CA LEU A 106 -2.87 10.77 -0.73
C LEU A 106 -3.66 11.27 -1.95
N ARG A 107 -3.09 11.11 -3.14
CA ARG A 107 -3.81 11.31 -4.41
C ARG A 107 -4.28 9.99 -4.97
N PHE A 108 -5.51 9.92 -5.44
CA PHE A 108 -6.07 8.65 -5.85
C PHE A 108 -7.02 8.75 -7.05
N CYS A 109 -7.06 7.67 -7.81
CA CYS A 109 -8.08 7.40 -8.80
C CYS A 109 -9.19 6.54 -8.16
N PRO A 110 -10.46 6.98 -8.16
CA PRO A 110 -11.57 6.19 -7.62
C PRO A 110 -11.74 4.83 -8.32
N HIS A 111 -11.48 4.74 -9.62
CA HIS A 111 -11.57 3.49 -10.37
C HIS A 111 -10.46 2.50 -9.97
N CYS A 112 -9.22 2.98 -9.79
CA CYS A 112 -8.13 2.17 -9.24
C CYS A 112 -8.45 1.70 -7.81
N MET A 113 -8.94 2.60 -6.95
CA MET A 113 -9.30 2.28 -5.57
C MET A 113 -10.41 1.21 -5.50
N SER A 114 -11.41 1.28 -6.37
CA SER A 114 -12.46 0.24 -6.51
C SER A 114 -11.91 -1.13 -6.90
N ARG A 115 -10.76 -1.19 -7.58
CA ARG A 115 -10.06 -2.46 -7.91
C ARG A 115 -9.17 -2.95 -6.76
N GLY A 116 -9.03 -2.18 -5.69
CA GLY A 116 -8.08 -2.47 -4.61
C GLY A 116 -6.65 -2.24 -5.06
N TYR A 117 -6.41 -1.14 -5.79
CA TYR A 117 -5.09 -0.77 -6.27
C TYR A 117 -4.87 0.75 -6.11
N HIS A 118 -3.68 1.12 -5.66
CA HIS A 118 -3.20 2.49 -5.72
C HIS A 118 -1.74 2.50 -6.21
N SER A 119 -1.48 3.23 -7.30
CA SER A 119 -0.15 3.30 -7.92
C SER A 119 0.76 4.30 -7.22
N VAL A 120 2.06 4.01 -7.19
CA VAL A 120 3.10 4.95 -6.78
C VAL A 120 3.08 6.22 -7.66
N VAL A 121 2.73 6.11 -8.94
CA VAL A 121 2.77 7.23 -9.90
C VAL A 121 1.70 8.29 -9.61
N HIS A 122 0.65 7.92 -8.88
CA HIS A 122 -0.35 8.89 -8.46
C HIS A 122 0.24 9.96 -7.53
N GLN A 123 1.39 9.70 -6.92
CA GLN A 123 2.05 10.61 -5.99
C GLN A 123 3.14 11.49 -6.59
N PHE A 124 3.36 11.44 -7.91
CA PHE A 124 4.21 12.40 -8.61
C PHE A 124 3.47 13.70 -8.93
N ASP A 125 3.99 14.87 -8.54
CA ASP A 125 3.27 16.15 -8.68
C ASP A 125 2.94 16.52 -10.12
N GLY A 126 3.79 16.11 -11.09
CA GLY A 126 3.50 16.25 -12.52
C GLY A 126 2.35 15.37 -13.05
N VAL A 127 1.80 14.45 -12.24
CA VAL A 127 0.71 13.55 -12.62
C VAL A 127 -0.61 14.05 -12.01
N GLY A 128 -1.37 14.81 -12.80
CA GLY A 128 -2.72 15.29 -12.43
C GLY A 128 -3.86 14.32 -12.77
N TYR A 129 -3.62 13.38 -13.69
CA TYR A 129 -4.63 12.46 -14.21
C TYR A 129 -4.17 11.00 -14.05
N CYS A 130 -5.12 10.09 -13.81
CA CYS A 130 -4.82 8.67 -13.76
C CYS A 130 -4.39 8.19 -15.16
N PRO A 131 -3.20 7.59 -15.32
CA PRO A 131 -2.73 7.16 -16.64
C PRO A 131 -3.54 5.97 -17.21
N VAL A 132 -4.25 5.24 -16.35
CA VAL A 132 -5.10 4.11 -16.77
C VAL A 132 -6.50 4.57 -17.17
N HIS A 133 -7.10 5.47 -16.38
CA HIS A 133 -8.52 5.82 -16.51
C HIS A 133 -8.77 7.23 -17.07
N GLY A 134 -7.74 8.07 -17.21
CA GLY A 134 -7.84 9.44 -17.73
C GLY A 134 -8.55 10.44 -16.83
N CYS A 135 -9.10 10.02 -15.68
CA CYS A 135 -9.79 10.93 -14.75
C CYS A 135 -8.78 11.72 -13.89
N CYS A 136 -9.16 12.92 -13.45
CA CYS A 136 -8.39 13.69 -12.47
C CYS A 136 -8.15 12.87 -11.20
N LEU A 137 -6.92 12.94 -10.67
CA LEU A 137 -6.62 12.38 -9.35
C LEU A 137 -7.28 13.23 -8.26
N GLN A 138 -7.80 12.57 -7.25
CA GLN A 138 -8.48 13.21 -6.12
C GLN A 138 -7.58 13.23 -4.90
N THR A 139 -7.67 14.29 -4.11
CA THR A 139 -6.93 14.46 -2.83
C THR A 139 -7.85 14.43 -1.62
N ARG A 140 -9.17 14.58 -1.83
CA ARG A 140 -10.19 14.71 -0.79
C ARG A 140 -11.20 13.57 -0.87
N CYS A 141 -11.66 13.10 0.29
CA CYS A 141 -12.75 12.15 0.36
C CYS A 141 -14.05 12.76 -0.21
N ARG A 142 -14.71 12.05 -1.13
CA ARG A 142 -15.99 12.48 -1.71
C ARG A 142 -17.14 12.56 -0.71
N SER A 143 -17.03 11.91 0.44
CA SER A 143 -18.11 11.86 1.43
C SER A 143 -17.96 12.88 2.56
N CYS A 144 -16.75 13.11 3.07
CA CYS A 144 -16.53 14.05 4.18
C CYS A 144 -15.56 15.20 3.86
N GLY A 145 -15.00 15.27 2.66
CA GLY A 145 -14.10 16.34 2.23
C GLY A 145 -12.70 16.33 2.85
N SER A 146 -12.42 15.46 3.83
CA SER A 146 -11.10 15.38 4.47
C SER A 146 -10.03 14.88 3.49
N THR A 147 -8.83 15.42 3.62
CA THR A 147 -7.64 14.84 2.98
C THR A 147 -7.08 13.72 3.85
N SER A 148 -6.08 13.00 3.34
CA SER A 148 -5.30 12.07 4.13
C SER A 148 -3.86 12.22 3.74
N GLU A 149 -3.00 12.36 4.72
CA GLU A 149 -1.56 12.35 4.48
C GLU A 149 -1.13 11.00 3.92
N TYR A 150 -0.18 11.05 3.00
CA TYR A 150 0.41 9.86 2.42
C TYR A 150 1.55 9.34 3.29
N LEU A 151 1.16 8.76 4.42
CA LEU A 151 2.06 8.15 5.39
C LEU A 151 1.72 6.68 5.59
N ILE A 152 2.72 5.90 5.97
CA ILE A 152 2.54 4.58 6.55
C ILE A 152 2.21 4.79 8.03
N LYS A 153 0.91 4.88 8.33
CA LYS A 153 0.39 5.13 9.68
C LYS A 153 -0.79 4.23 10.02
N ALA A 154 -1.01 3.95 11.30
CA ALA A 154 -2.00 2.98 11.77
C ALA A 154 -3.40 3.30 11.24
N SER A 155 -3.84 4.56 11.42
CA SER A 155 -5.14 5.03 10.94
C SER A 155 -5.35 4.87 9.43
N VAL A 156 -4.28 5.02 8.64
CA VAL A 156 -4.32 4.79 7.20
C VAL A 156 -4.44 3.30 6.92
N LEU A 157 -3.62 2.45 7.54
CA LEU A 157 -3.63 1.00 7.27
C LEU A 157 -4.93 0.31 7.73
N ASP A 158 -5.50 0.76 8.85
CA ASP A 158 -6.82 0.31 9.35
C ASP A 158 -7.97 0.73 8.43
N ALA A 159 -7.77 1.73 7.58
CA ALA A 159 -8.75 2.22 6.61
C ALA A 159 -8.43 1.72 5.20
N THR A 160 -8.33 0.41 5.02
CA THR A 160 -7.98 -0.22 3.73
C THR A 160 -8.88 0.26 2.58
N PHE A 161 -8.30 1.03 1.64
CA PHE A 161 -8.99 1.68 0.50
C PHE A 161 -10.18 2.58 0.91
N LYS A 162 -10.12 3.13 2.12
CA LYS A 162 -11.16 3.94 2.76
C LYS A 162 -10.55 5.19 3.37
N CYS A 163 -11.38 6.21 3.54
CA CYS A 163 -11.02 7.40 4.30
C CYS A 163 -10.78 7.04 5.78
N PRO A 164 -9.62 7.39 6.38
CA PRO A 164 -9.37 7.20 7.81
C PRO A 164 -10.38 7.93 8.71
N ASN A 165 -10.89 9.08 8.25
CA ASN A 165 -11.84 9.92 8.98
C ASN A 165 -13.27 9.33 8.99
N CYS A 166 -13.89 9.16 7.81
CA CYS A 166 -15.30 8.73 7.73
C CYS A 166 -15.51 7.26 7.35
N ARG A 167 -14.43 6.51 7.12
CA ARG A 167 -14.44 5.08 6.71
C ARG A 167 -15.18 4.76 5.40
N ARG A 168 -15.64 5.76 4.63
CA ARG A 168 -16.17 5.56 3.28
C ARG A 168 -15.05 5.16 2.33
N SER A 169 -15.34 4.31 1.34
CA SER A 169 -14.37 3.95 0.30
C SER A 169 -13.94 5.17 -0.51
N TYR A 170 -12.66 5.19 -0.90
CA TYR A 170 -12.17 6.12 -1.91
C TYR A 170 -12.64 5.77 -3.32
N GLY A 171 -12.94 4.49 -3.56
CA GLY A 171 -13.54 4.03 -4.80
C GLY A 171 -15.05 4.26 -4.83
N ASN A 172 -15.64 4.07 -6.01
CA ASN A 172 -17.09 4.07 -6.18
C ASN A 172 -17.75 2.82 -5.54
N SER A 173 -16.95 1.80 -5.27
CA SER A 173 -17.35 0.52 -4.69
C SER A 173 -16.22 -0.04 -3.83
N PRO A 174 -16.51 -0.82 -2.78
CA PRO A 174 -15.48 -1.52 -2.03
C PRO A 174 -14.74 -2.53 -2.93
N PRO A 175 -13.41 -2.67 -2.78
CA PRO A 175 -12.66 -3.64 -3.57
C PRO A 175 -12.97 -5.08 -3.16
N SER A 176 -13.07 -5.96 -4.17
CA SER A 176 -13.14 -7.40 -3.97
C SER A 176 -11.75 -8.02 -4.10
N PHE A 177 -11.29 -8.69 -3.05
CA PHE A 177 -10.01 -9.41 -3.06
C PHE A 177 -10.15 -10.89 -3.41
N VAL A 178 -11.39 -11.41 -3.43
CA VAL A 178 -11.68 -12.81 -3.77
C VAL A 178 -11.62 -13.02 -5.29
N HIS A 179 -12.18 -12.09 -6.06
CA HIS A 179 -12.24 -12.14 -7.52
C HIS A 179 -11.34 -11.07 -8.13
N ARG A 180 -10.02 -11.19 -7.90
CA ARG A 180 -9.05 -10.25 -8.44
C ARG A 180 -8.89 -10.46 -9.95
N ILE A 181 -9.25 -9.45 -10.73
CA ILE A 181 -8.96 -9.39 -12.16
C ILE A 181 -7.57 -8.76 -12.34
N PRO A 182 -6.59 -9.46 -12.96
CA PRO A 182 -5.30 -8.87 -13.28
C PRO A 182 -5.43 -7.56 -14.08
N MET A 183 -4.51 -6.63 -13.87
CA MET A 183 -4.45 -5.41 -14.68
C MET A 183 -4.17 -5.76 -16.14
N LEU A 184 -4.94 -5.16 -17.07
CA LEU A 184 -4.80 -5.43 -18.50
C LEU A 184 -3.43 -4.97 -19.03
N PRO A 185 -2.86 -5.61 -20.06
CA PRO A 185 -1.56 -5.23 -20.61
C PRO A 185 -1.45 -3.74 -20.97
N ARG A 186 -2.49 -3.15 -21.57
CA ARG A 186 -2.54 -1.73 -21.93
C ARG A 186 -2.48 -0.80 -20.70
N ASP A 187 -3.17 -1.18 -19.63
CA ASP A 187 -3.21 -0.41 -18.37
C ASP A 187 -1.83 -0.48 -17.69
N ARG A 188 -1.20 -1.66 -17.72
CA ARG A 188 0.18 -1.86 -17.23
C ARG A 188 1.14 -0.97 -18.02
N ALA A 189 1.05 -0.96 -19.35
CA ALA A 189 1.91 -0.13 -20.20
C ALA A 189 1.71 1.37 -19.96
N ALA A 190 0.49 1.82 -19.66
CA ALA A 190 0.22 3.21 -19.30
C ALA A 190 0.94 3.60 -18.00
N ILE A 191 0.84 2.79 -16.95
CA ILE A 191 1.55 3.03 -15.68
C ILE A 191 3.07 3.01 -15.88
N VAL A 192 3.60 2.04 -16.63
CA VAL A 192 5.04 1.94 -16.92
C VAL A 192 5.55 3.22 -17.59
N ARG A 193 4.84 3.72 -18.61
CA ARG A 193 5.21 4.95 -19.31
C ARG A 193 5.27 6.14 -18.35
N THR A 194 4.24 6.35 -17.54
CA THR A 194 4.21 7.44 -16.56
C THR A 194 5.25 7.29 -15.45
N PHE A 195 5.70 6.07 -15.16
CA PHE A 195 6.77 5.86 -14.19
C PHE A 195 8.16 6.20 -14.78
N ILE A 196 8.39 5.94 -16.06
CA ILE A 196 9.67 6.16 -16.74
C ILE A 196 9.84 7.62 -17.19
N TYR A 197 8.79 8.20 -17.77
CA TYR A 197 8.75 9.58 -18.30
C TYR A 197 8.11 10.54 -17.30
#